data_AF-A0A504LEI9-F1
#
_entry.id   AF-A0A504LEI9-F1
#
_cell.length_a   1.000
_cell.length_b   1.000
_cell.length_c   1.000
_cell.angle_alpha   90.00
_cell.angle_beta   90.00
_cell.angle_gamma   90.00
#
_symmetry.space_group_name_H-M   'P 1'
#
loop_
_entity.id
_entity.type
_entity.pdbx_description
1 polymer ?
#
loop_
_entity_poly.entity_id
_entity_poly.type
_entity_poly.pdbx_seq_one_letter_code
_entity_poly.pdbx_strand_id
1 'polypeptide(L)'
;MTKIEDLKARVRDISDAITAHVRTEPANNSLAGWGQFVEAASPVFQIGPYGTAAGIVVNQIAFPDSQVDGRVKTQLRHFWDMRPAGKMFPQNVRLAFTVLALGRTKDPELQVLSSEIVATLVERQLSDGSWGDAPPHPTSPAGGRTDATAWTVLALRRHGGPRLAMEKGAAWLADRAEHFGDAQLLSTIGLAGAIAGHANAHSVAGLRAHGFEVIARATVNREELISFFDYEEQSEGKQIQSRDYLCYPAFYPLAVLAAALAEGAGPFELIRLDAFRANAIEKMISLSNGSPYKAPSARFSSTVDQAMYALAYEELAASGSGKVRGTIARIYKRSRRSIFVQLILPIVGLFALAAAIAYPTSVVSSLRPVLGNWEPILANFVENQKAAIQVFAGLAATLLFATPKSGRQILWDRLRGLRRDQ
;
A
#
# COMPACT_ATOMS: atom_id res chain seq x y z
N MET A 1 21.50 -9.63 -3.30
CA MET A 1 20.30 -9.42 -2.44
C MET A 1 19.17 -8.87 -3.29
N THR A 2 17.92 -9.09 -2.90
CA THR A 2 16.77 -8.48 -3.60
C THR A 2 16.50 -7.10 -3.01
N LYS A 3 15.96 -6.16 -3.78
CA LYS A 3 15.64 -4.79 -3.30
C LYS A 3 14.75 -4.78 -2.04
N ILE A 4 13.92 -5.80 -1.83
CA ILE A 4 13.08 -5.89 -0.61
C ILE A 4 13.88 -6.24 0.64
N GLU A 5 14.97 -7.01 0.52
CA GLU A 5 15.88 -7.27 1.64
C GLU A 5 16.68 -6.02 2.01
N ASP A 6 17.04 -5.17 1.03
CA ASP A 6 17.69 -3.89 1.29
C ASP A 6 16.74 -2.95 2.07
N LEU A 7 15.45 -2.94 1.71
CA LEU A 7 14.43 -2.19 2.45
C LEU A 7 14.21 -2.76 3.86
N LYS A 8 14.24 -4.09 4.02
CA LYS A 8 14.19 -4.74 5.34
C LYS A 8 15.38 -4.35 6.21
N ALA A 9 16.60 -4.36 5.66
CA ALA A 9 17.79 -3.88 6.35
C ALA A 9 17.62 -2.43 6.80
N ARG A 10 17.06 -1.58 5.93
CA ARG A 10 16.75 -0.19 6.27
C ARG A 10 15.76 -0.06 7.44
N VAL A 11 14.71 -0.88 7.47
CA VAL A 11 13.75 -0.91 8.59
C VAL A 11 14.45 -1.32 9.90
N ARG A 12 15.43 -2.23 9.85
CA ARG A 12 16.25 -2.59 11.02
C ARG A 12 17.13 -1.44 11.49
N ASP A 13 17.82 -0.75 10.59
CA ASP A 13 18.61 0.42 10.96
C ASP A 13 17.77 1.50 11.66
N ILE A 14 16.54 1.72 11.15
CA ILE A 14 15.58 2.65 11.76
C ILE A 14 15.15 2.16 13.14
N SER A 15 14.86 0.87 13.28
CA SER A 15 14.51 0.26 14.56
C SER A 15 15.61 0.46 15.59
N ASP A 16 16.86 0.17 15.23
CA ASP A 16 18.02 0.32 16.12
C ASP A 16 18.19 1.77 16.57
N ALA A 17 17.99 2.73 15.67
CA ALA A 17 18.02 4.15 16.00
C ALA A 17 16.89 4.56 16.97
N ILE A 18 15.68 4.01 16.82
CA ILE A 18 14.55 4.29 17.73
C ILE A 18 14.77 3.65 19.10
N THR A 19 15.14 2.37 19.14
CA THR A 19 15.28 1.61 20.39
C THR A 19 16.45 2.11 21.24
N ALA A 20 17.49 2.68 20.62
CA ALA A 20 18.57 3.37 21.33
C ALA A 20 18.11 4.62 22.13
N HIS A 21 16.90 5.14 21.85
CA HIS A 21 16.36 6.36 22.43
C HIS A 21 15.06 6.17 23.22
N VAL A 22 14.87 4.98 23.82
CA VAL A 22 13.79 4.77 24.82
C VAL A 22 13.95 5.79 25.96
N ARG A 23 12.91 6.58 26.20
CA ARG A 23 12.87 7.60 27.25
C ARG A 23 12.24 7.01 28.50
N THR A 24 12.73 7.41 29.67
CA THR A 24 12.18 7.00 30.97
C THR A 24 11.51 8.20 31.63
N GLU A 25 10.32 8.02 32.19
CA GLU A 25 9.58 9.07 32.89
C GLU A 25 10.36 9.59 34.11
N PRO A 26 10.67 10.90 34.18
CA PRO A 26 11.45 11.47 35.28
C PRO A 26 10.83 11.22 36.65
N ALA A 27 9.49 11.23 36.73
CA ALA A 27 8.76 11.01 37.96
C ALA A 27 8.55 9.52 38.29
N ASN A 28 8.74 8.61 37.34
CA ASN A 28 8.47 7.18 37.54
C ASN A 28 9.37 6.31 36.64
N ASN A 29 10.44 5.74 37.20
CA ASN A 29 11.39 4.92 36.44
C ASN A 29 10.84 3.58 35.92
N SER A 30 9.65 3.16 36.36
CA SER A 30 8.95 1.98 35.83
C SER A 30 8.23 2.24 34.51
N LEU A 31 8.20 3.49 34.07
CA LEU A 31 7.48 3.98 32.90
C LEU A 31 8.47 4.45 31.83
N ALA A 32 8.39 3.86 30.63
CA ALA A 32 9.26 4.22 29.52
C ALA A 32 8.54 4.14 28.17
N GLY A 33 9.14 4.70 27.13
CA GLY A 33 8.53 4.76 25.82
C GLY A 33 9.15 5.79 24.91
N TRP A 34 8.41 6.17 23.87
CA TRP A 34 8.88 7.07 22.85
C TRP A 34 7.97 8.27 22.70
N GLY A 35 8.59 9.38 22.32
CA GLY A 35 7.89 10.62 22.00
C GLY A 35 7.52 10.72 20.52
N GLN A 36 7.10 11.93 20.15
CA GLN A 36 6.82 12.27 18.77
C GLN A 36 8.08 12.21 17.87
N PHE A 37 9.27 12.44 18.45
CA PHE A 37 10.54 12.54 17.73
C PHE A 37 11.47 11.37 18.04
N VAL A 38 12.17 10.89 17.02
CA VAL A 38 13.22 9.85 17.17
C VAL A 38 14.41 10.41 17.95
N GLU A 39 14.85 11.62 17.61
CA GLU A 39 15.98 12.28 18.26
C GLU A 39 15.59 12.85 19.63
N ALA A 40 16.46 12.69 20.63
CA ALA A 40 16.28 13.22 21.99
C ALA A 40 16.56 14.74 22.11
N ALA A 41 16.63 15.46 20.99
CA ALA A 41 17.10 16.86 20.97
C ALA A 41 16.16 17.87 21.67
N SER A 42 14.98 17.44 22.12
CA SER A 42 14.09 18.30 22.89
C SER A 42 14.31 18.11 24.39
N PRO A 43 14.51 19.19 25.18
CA PRO A 43 14.49 19.12 26.64
C PRO A 43 13.09 18.78 27.19
N VAL A 44 12.06 18.80 26.33
CA VAL A 44 10.69 18.47 26.72
C VAL A 44 10.56 16.96 26.77
N PHE A 45 10.30 16.45 27.97
CA PHE A 45 9.92 15.07 28.17
C PHE A 45 8.59 14.79 27.44
N GLN A 46 8.65 13.94 26.42
CA GLN A 46 7.50 13.57 25.61
C GLN A 46 7.50 12.05 25.47
N ILE A 47 6.67 11.37 26.25
CA ILE A 47 6.24 9.99 25.99
C ILE A 47 4.74 10.05 25.75
N GLY A 48 4.26 9.41 24.69
CA GLY A 48 2.85 9.47 24.31
C GLY A 48 2.37 8.19 23.66
N PRO A 49 1.05 7.96 23.57
CA PRO A 49 0.50 6.72 23.04
C PRO A 49 0.93 6.45 21.59
N TYR A 50 0.90 7.47 20.72
CA TYR A 50 1.37 7.35 19.34
C TYR A 50 2.85 7.00 19.23
N GLY A 51 3.71 7.77 19.91
CA GLY A 51 5.16 7.53 19.89
C GLY A 51 5.49 6.14 20.41
N THR A 52 4.90 5.75 21.54
CA THR A 52 5.16 4.45 22.14
C THR A 52 4.66 3.29 21.27
N ALA A 53 3.44 3.36 20.73
CA ALA A 53 2.94 2.37 19.78
C ALA A 53 3.79 2.31 18.50
N ALA A 54 4.24 3.47 18.00
CA ALA A 54 5.10 3.55 16.83
C ALA A 54 6.47 2.88 17.04
N GLY A 55 7.09 3.08 18.20
CA GLY A 55 8.35 2.40 18.55
C GLY A 55 8.20 0.88 18.58
N ILE A 56 7.11 0.38 19.17
CA ILE A 56 6.82 -1.06 19.20
C ILE A 56 6.63 -1.61 17.79
N VAL A 57 5.82 -0.99 16.94
CA VAL A 57 5.53 -1.55 15.61
C VAL A 57 6.77 -1.60 14.72
N VAL A 58 7.63 -0.56 14.77
CA VAL A 58 8.90 -0.57 14.03
C VAL A 58 9.77 -1.73 14.50
N ASN A 59 9.94 -1.87 15.82
CA ASN A 59 10.78 -2.93 16.40
C ASN A 59 10.25 -4.33 16.08
N GLN A 60 8.94 -4.55 16.18
CA GLN A 60 8.32 -5.84 15.89
C GLN A 60 8.34 -6.19 14.39
N ILE A 61 8.28 -5.21 13.48
CA ILE A 61 8.45 -5.47 12.04
C ILE A 61 9.92 -5.76 11.70
N ALA A 62 10.87 -5.03 12.31
CA ALA A 62 12.30 -5.24 12.10
C ALA A 62 12.79 -6.59 12.67
N PHE A 63 12.29 -6.93 13.86
CA PHE A 63 12.67 -8.07 14.69
C PHE A 63 11.42 -8.73 15.31
N PRO A 64 10.72 -9.62 14.57
CA PRO A 64 9.44 -10.22 15.00
C PRO A 64 9.48 -11.05 16.30
N ASP A 65 10.67 -11.46 16.72
CA ASP A 65 10.88 -12.25 17.95
C ASP A 65 11.51 -11.41 19.06
N SER A 66 11.69 -10.10 18.86
CA SER A 66 12.24 -9.21 19.88
C SER A 66 11.27 -9.05 21.04
N GLN A 67 11.80 -9.07 22.26
CA GLN A 67 11.03 -8.74 23.46
C GLN A 67 10.78 -7.23 23.52
N VAL A 68 9.60 -6.85 24.01
CA VAL A 68 9.28 -5.46 24.31
C VAL A 68 9.73 -5.15 25.74
N ASP A 69 10.45 -4.04 25.94
CA ASP A 69 10.88 -3.57 27.27
C ASP A 69 9.69 -3.53 28.24
N GLY A 70 9.83 -4.13 29.43
CA GLY A 70 8.78 -4.19 30.43
C GLY A 70 8.23 -2.81 30.81
N ARG A 71 9.07 -1.77 30.87
CA ARG A 71 8.66 -0.40 31.20
C ARG A 71 7.79 0.22 30.10
N VAL A 72 8.03 -0.17 28.85
CA VAL A 72 7.21 0.24 27.69
C VAL A 72 5.83 -0.39 27.77
N LYS A 73 5.76 -1.67 28.15
CA LYS A 73 4.48 -2.37 28.36
C LYS A 73 3.67 -1.73 29.48
N THR A 74 4.32 -1.48 30.63
CA THR A 74 3.70 -0.77 31.76
C THR A 74 3.20 0.61 31.35
N GLN A 75 3.96 1.35 30.53
CA GLN A 75 3.52 2.65 30.02
C GLN A 75 2.27 2.58 29.14
N LEU A 76 2.20 1.63 28.20
CA LEU A 76 1.01 1.47 27.37
C LEU A 76 -0.21 1.07 28.19
N ARG A 77 -0.03 0.14 29.15
CA ARG A 77 -1.07 -0.24 30.10
C ARG A 77 -1.52 0.96 30.93
N HIS A 78 -0.58 1.77 31.43
CA HIS A 78 -0.89 2.99 32.16
C HIS A 78 -1.70 3.98 31.32
N PHE A 79 -1.34 4.21 30.06
CA PHE A 79 -2.13 5.06 29.16
C PHE A 79 -3.56 4.58 28.98
N TRP A 80 -3.75 3.27 28.93
CA TRP A 80 -5.05 2.64 28.86
C TRP A 80 -5.81 2.75 30.18
N ASP A 81 -5.18 2.54 31.33
CA ASP A 81 -5.88 2.53 32.61
C ASP A 81 -6.34 3.92 33.08
N MET A 82 -5.82 5.01 32.52
CA MET A 82 -6.31 6.38 32.76
C MET A 82 -7.71 6.69 32.17
N ARG A 83 -8.39 5.69 31.61
CA ARG A 83 -9.75 5.82 31.07
C ARG A 83 -10.77 6.34 32.09
N PRO A 84 -11.77 7.13 31.66
CA PRO A 84 -11.98 7.60 30.29
C PRO A 84 -11.16 8.86 29.93
N ALA A 85 -10.53 9.50 30.90
CA ALA A 85 -9.89 10.82 30.74
C ALA A 85 -8.49 10.78 30.08
N GLY A 86 -7.83 9.62 30.05
CA GLY A 86 -6.48 9.48 29.54
C GLY A 86 -6.38 9.68 28.02
N LYS A 87 -5.28 10.30 27.55
CA LYS A 87 -5.08 10.69 26.13
C LYS A 87 -5.33 9.56 25.12
N MET A 88 -5.10 8.30 25.45
CA MET A 88 -5.30 7.19 24.51
C MET A 88 -6.78 6.94 24.17
N PHE A 89 -7.70 7.09 25.14
CA PHE A 89 -9.06 6.59 25.02
C PHE A 89 -10.06 7.46 24.24
N PRO A 90 -10.05 8.81 24.34
CA PRO A 90 -11.06 9.66 23.72
C PRO A 90 -11.16 9.57 22.19
N GLN A 91 -10.17 9.00 21.50
CA GLN A 91 -10.12 8.97 20.04
C GLN A 91 -10.03 7.56 19.47
N ASN A 92 -10.91 7.25 18.52
CA ASN A 92 -10.91 5.94 17.85
C ASN A 92 -9.64 5.73 17.03
N VAL A 93 -9.09 6.77 16.39
CA VAL A 93 -7.84 6.67 15.62
C VAL A 93 -6.63 6.33 16.51
N ARG A 94 -6.55 6.83 17.75
CA ARG A 94 -5.46 6.50 18.69
C ARG A 94 -5.55 5.02 19.11
N LEU A 95 -6.76 4.55 19.37
CA LEU A 95 -7.03 3.13 19.65
C LEU A 95 -6.69 2.25 18.44
N ALA A 96 -7.14 2.63 17.25
CA ALA A 96 -6.85 1.92 16.00
C ALA A 96 -5.34 1.84 15.73
N PHE A 97 -4.61 2.95 15.89
CA PHE A 97 -3.16 2.95 15.71
C PHE A 97 -2.45 2.05 16.75
N THR A 98 -2.95 2.01 17.99
CA THR A 98 -2.42 1.10 19.02
C THR A 98 -2.68 -0.36 18.65
N VAL A 99 -3.89 -0.72 18.22
CA VAL A 99 -4.21 -2.08 17.73
C VAL A 99 -3.36 -2.45 16.51
N LEU A 100 -3.17 -1.51 15.60
CA LEU A 100 -2.32 -1.69 14.42
C LEU A 100 -0.87 -1.98 14.84
N ALA A 101 -0.36 -1.28 15.85
CA ALA A 101 0.99 -1.53 16.38
C ALA A 101 1.12 -2.88 17.07
N LEU A 102 0.10 -3.30 17.83
CA LEU A 102 0.11 -4.54 18.60
C LEU A 102 -0.32 -5.77 17.80
N GLY A 103 -0.95 -5.61 16.63
CA GLY A 103 -1.59 -6.70 15.89
C GLY A 103 -0.69 -7.86 15.45
N ARG A 104 0.65 -7.71 15.53
CA ARG A 104 1.63 -8.78 15.26
C ARG A 104 2.56 -9.08 16.43
N THR A 105 2.34 -8.48 17.60
CA THR A 105 3.17 -8.77 18.77
C THR A 105 2.90 -10.19 19.28
N LYS A 106 3.97 -10.84 19.76
CA LYS A 106 3.90 -12.15 20.43
C LYS A 106 3.90 -12.04 21.95
N ASP A 107 4.03 -10.83 22.50
CA ASP A 107 4.03 -10.61 23.95
C ASP A 107 2.61 -10.82 24.52
N PRO A 108 2.42 -11.77 25.47
CA PRO A 108 1.08 -12.08 25.99
C PRO A 108 0.36 -10.91 26.66
N GLU A 109 1.09 -10.04 27.38
CA GLU A 109 0.48 -8.90 28.08
C GLU A 109 -0.03 -7.86 27.08
N LEU A 110 0.74 -7.62 26.02
CA LEU A 110 0.34 -6.72 24.94
C LEU A 110 -0.80 -7.31 24.10
N GLN A 111 -0.87 -8.63 23.93
CA GLN A 111 -2.00 -9.28 23.26
C GLN A 111 -3.30 -9.14 24.06
N VAL A 112 -3.24 -9.25 25.39
CA VAL A 112 -4.39 -8.97 26.28
C VAL A 112 -4.83 -7.51 26.13
N LEU A 113 -3.89 -6.56 26.24
CA LEU A 113 -4.17 -5.14 26.05
C LEU A 113 -4.79 -4.85 24.67
N SER A 114 -4.22 -5.42 23.61
CA SER A 114 -4.74 -5.29 22.24
C SER A 114 -6.17 -5.80 22.13
N SER A 115 -6.48 -6.94 22.74
CA SER A 115 -7.83 -7.53 22.73
C SER A 115 -8.85 -6.65 23.44
N GLU A 116 -8.48 -6.05 24.58
CA GLU A 116 -9.34 -5.09 25.30
C GLU A 116 -9.63 -3.84 24.44
N ILE A 117 -8.61 -3.31 23.75
CA ILE A 117 -8.77 -2.15 22.88
C ILE A 117 -9.64 -2.50 21.66
N VAL A 118 -9.45 -3.69 21.07
CA VAL A 118 -10.30 -4.19 19.98
C VAL A 118 -11.76 -4.30 20.42
N ALA A 119 -12.03 -4.85 21.60
CA ALA A 119 -13.39 -4.92 22.13
C ALA A 119 -14.01 -3.53 22.25
N THR A 120 -13.26 -2.56 22.78
CA THR A 120 -13.70 -1.15 22.86
C THR A 120 -13.97 -0.54 21.48
N LEU A 121 -13.13 -0.80 20.48
CA LEU A 121 -13.37 -0.33 19.11
C LEU A 121 -14.65 -0.92 18.53
N VAL A 122 -14.92 -2.21 18.75
CA VAL A 122 -16.17 -2.85 18.31
C VAL A 122 -17.38 -2.25 19.00
N GLU A 123 -17.31 -2.01 20.31
CA GLU A 123 -18.39 -1.36 21.07
C GLU A 123 -18.70 0.05 20.57
N ARG A 124 -17.69 0.76 20.05
CA ARG A 124 -17.83 2.11 19.50
C ARG A 124 -18.27 2.14 18.03
N GLN A 125 -18.43 0.99 17.39
CA GLN A 125 -18.94 0.92 16.02
C GLN A 125 -20.38 1.45 15.98
N LEU A 126 -20.65 2.38 15.07
CA LEU A 126 -21.99 2.91 14.85
C LEU A 126 -22.90 1.86 14.19
N SER A 127 -24.22 2.08 14.24
CA SER A 127 -25.20 1.15 13.68
C SER A 127 -25.06 0.95 12.16
N ASP A 128 -24.49 1.94 11.46
CA ASP A 128 -24.20 1.89 10.02
C ASP A 128 -22.86 1.19 9.70
N GLY A 129 -22.14 0.71 10.72
CA GLY A 129 -20.84 0.02 10.57
C GLY A 129 -19.62 0.95 10.64
N SER A 130 -19.81 2.25 10.71
CA SER A 130 -18.71 3.23 10.69
C SER A 130 -18.14 3.54 12.07
N TRP A 131 -17.05 4.30 12.10
CA TRP A 131 -16.50 4.91 13.30
C TRP A 131 -16.41 6.43 13.15
N GLY A 132 -16.81 7.14 14.21
CA GLY A 132 -16.50 8.57 14.36
C GLY A 132 -15.08 8.79 14.88
N ASP A 133 -14.70 10.06 15.07
CA ASP A 133 -13.39 10.43 15.62
C ASP A 133 -13.27 10.06 17.11
N ALA A 134 -14.40 10.06 17.83
CA ALA A 134 -14.54 9.85 19.27
C ALA A 134 -15.60 8.76 19.60
N PRO A 135 -15.76 8.33 20.86
CA PRO A 135 -16.87 7.45 21.25
C PRO A 135 -18.24 8.04 20.86
N PRO A 136 -19.24 7.20 20.54
CA PRO A 136 -20.60 7.67 20.32
C PRO A 136 -21.13 8.38 21.58
N HIS A 137 -21.61 9.62 21.43
CA HIS A 137 -22.24 10.38 22.51
C HIS A 137 -23.48 11.12 21.97
N PRO A 138 -24.57 11.28 22.75
CA PRO A 138 -25.80 11.94 22.29
C PRO A 138 -25.63 13.36 21.73
N THR A 139 -24.55 14.05 22.08
CA THR A 139 -24.27 15.45 21.69
C THR A 139 -23.19 15.59 20.62
N SER A 140 -22.48 14.52 20.27
CA SER A 140 -21.41 14.55 19.27
C SER A 140 -22.02 14.57 17.86
N PRO A 141 -21.40 15.25 16.86
CA PRO A 141 -21.87 15.21 15.48
C PRO A 141 -22.07 13.75 15.04
N ALA A 142 -23.34 13.39 14.84
CA ALA A 142 -23.80 12.02 14.63
C ALA A 142 -23.36 11.53 13.25
N GLY A 143 -22.16 10.96 13.14
CA GLY A 143 -21.76 10.35 11.90
C GLY A 143 -20.39 9.67 11.90
N GLY A 144 -20.32 8.62 11.10
CA GLY A 144 -19.06 8.02 10.69
C GLY A 144 -18.14 9.00 9.98
N ARG A 145 -16.84 8.81 10.19
CA ARG A 145 -15.76 9.58 9.57
C ARG A 145 -14.93 8.63 8.72
N THR A 146 -14.66 9.01 7.47
CA THR A 146 -13.97 8.15 6.49
C THR A 146 -12.60 7.71 7.00
N ASP A 147 -11.79 8.64 7.48
CA ASP A 147 -10.43 8.33 7.92
C ASP A 147 -10.43 7.52 9.22
N ALA A 148 -11.25 7.88 10.21
CA ALA A 148 -11.36 7.10 11.46
C ALA A 148 -11.83 5.67 11.19
N THR A 149 -12.80 5.50 10.28
CA THR A 149 -13.28 4.19 9.82
C THR A 149 -12.19 3.42 9.09
N ALA A 150 -11.46 4.06 8.18
CA ALA A 150 -10.37 3.44 7.43
C ALA A 150 -9.25 2.94 8.34
N TRP A 151 -8.77 3.79 9.26
CA TRP A 151 -7.75 3.41 10.25
C TRP A 151 -8.21 2.24 11.11
N THR A 152 -9.48 2.24 11.54
CA THR A 152 -10.04 1.15 12.35
C THR A 152 -10.14 -0.14 11.57
N VAL A 153 -10.63 -0.10 10.32
CA VAL A 153 -10.70 -1.28 9.43
C VAL A 153 -9.31 -1.88 9.21
N LEU A 154 -8.31 -1.04 8.92
CA LEU A 154 -6.94 -1.51 8.69
C LEU A 154 -6.30 -2.08 9.96
N ALA A 155 -6.57 -1.48 11.13
CA ALA A 155 -6.12 -2.01 12.42
C ALA A 155 -6.73 -3.39 12.71
N LEU A 156 -8.04 -3.54 12.52
CA LEU A 156 -8.75 -4.82 12.72
C LEU A 156 -8.28 -5.89 11.73
N ARG A 157 -8.04 -5.53 10.45
CA ARG A 157 -7.45 -6.43 9.44
C ARG A 157 -6.09 -6.93 9.89
N ARG A 158 -5.21 -6.02 10.31
CA ARG A 158 -3.86 -6.37 10.75
C ARG A 158 -3.85 -7.27 11.97
N HIS A 159 -4.72 -6.99 12.94
CA HIS A 159 -4.90 -7.78 14.15
C HIS A 159 -5.43 -9.20 13.87
N GLY A 160 -6.14 -9.41 12.76
CA GLY A 160 -6.91 -10.63 12.53
C GLY A 160 -8.12 -10.73 13.48
N GLY A 161 -8.62 -9.58 13.95
CA GLY A 161 -9.69 -9.45 14.93
C GLY A 161 -11.10 -9.68 14.36
N PRO A 162 -12.15 -9.17 15.04
CA PRO A 162 -13.57 -9.48 14.75
C PRO A 162 -13.96 -9.08 13.32
N ARG A 163 -13.89 -10.07 12.43
CA ARG A 163 -14.06 -9.95 10.98
C ARG A 163 -15.35 -9.23 10.59
N LEU A 164 -16.46 -9.50 11.29
CA LEU A 164 -17.74 -8.87 11.01
C LEU A 164 -17.71 -7.34 11.21
N ALA A 165 -17.07 -6.84 12.26
CA ALA A 165 -16.97 -5.40 12.51
C ALA A 165 -16.13 -4.73 11.41
N MET A 166 -14.99 -5.33 11.07
CA MET A 166 -14.14 -4.89 9.96
C MET A 166 -14.90 -4.84 8.63
N GLU A 167 -15.62 -5.91 8.27
CA GLU A 167 -16.38 -6.01 7.02
C GLU A 167 -17.50 -4.96 6.94
N LYS A 168 -18.20 -4.69 8.05
CA LYS A 168 -19.22 -3.62 8.12
C LYS A 168 -18.62 -2.24 7.85
N GLY A 169 -17.46 -1.93 8.45
CA GLY A 169 -16.77 -0.67 8.20
C GLY A 169 -16.27 -0.53 6.77
N ALA A 170 -15.75 -1.62 6.20
CA ALA A 170 -15.32 -1.66 4.81
C ALA A 170 -16.50 -1.44 3.85
N ALA A 171 -17.64 -2.08 4.11
CA ALA A 171 -18.86 -1.89 3.35
C ALA A 171 -19.39 -0.45 3.43
N TRP A 172 -19.33 0.17 4.61
CA TRP A 172 -19.67 1.59 4.76
C TRP A 172 -18.76 2.50 3.95
N LEU A 173 -17.43 2.24 3.94
CA LEU A 173 -16.50 3.00 3.09
C LEU A 173 -16.80 2.81 1.60
N ALA A 174 -17.11 1.58 1.19
CA ALA A 174 -17.48 1.28 -0.19
C ALA A 174 -18.75 2.03 -0.62
N ASP A 175 -19.78 2.01 0.22
CA ASP A 175 -21.04 2.73 0.01
C ASP A 175 -20.83 4.24 -0.20
N ARG A 176 -19.91 4.83 0.58
CA ARG A 176 -19.52 6.25 0.43
C ARG A 176 -18.85 6.57 -0.91
N ALA A 177 -18.07 5.66 -1.46
CA ALA A 177 -17.45 5.87 -2.76
C ALA A 177 -18.47 5.80 -3.92
N GLU A 178 -19.53 5.00 -3.78
CA GLU A 178 -20.55 4.83 -4.81
C GLU A 178 -21.59 5.96 -4.81
N HIS A 179 -22.05 6.39 -3.62
CA HIS A 179 -23.18 7.33 -3.50
C HIS A 179 -22.82 8.81 -3.71
N PHE A 180 -21.56 9.22 -3.52
CA PHE A 180 -21.18 10.64 -3.54
C PHE A 180 -20.60 11.11 -4.90
N GLY A 181 -20.49 10.24 -5.90
CA GLY A 181 -19.96 10.55 -7.24
C GLY A 181 -18.51 11.07 -7.23
N ASP A 182 -18.03 11.57 -8.37
CA ASP A 182 -16.65 12.12 -8.53
C ASP A 182 -16.31 13.28 -7.56
N ALA A 183 -17.32 13.88 -6.89
CA ALA A 183 -17.14 15.07 -6.05
C ALA A 183 -16.60 14.78 -4.63
N GLN A 184 -16.64 13.54 -4.15
CA GLN A 184 -15.99 13.12 -2.89
C GLN A 184 -15.37 11.74 -3.06
N LEU A 185 -14.33 11.64 -3.89
CA LEU A 185 -13.47 10.46 -3.90
C LEU A 185 -12.91 10.24 -2.49
N LEU A 186 -12.95 8.98 -2.03
CA LEU A 186 -12.32 8.59 -0.78
C LEU A 186 -10.84 9.01 -0.78
N SER A 187 -10.34 9.38 0.40
CA SER A 187 -8.89 9.47 0.61
C SER A 187 -8.23 8.14 0.25
N THR A 188 -6.94 8.15 -0.13
CA THR A 188 -6.21 6.92 -0.48
C THR A 188 -6.25 5.89 0.66
N ILE A 189 -6.22 6.34 1.92
CA ILE A 189 -6.38 5.46 3.09
C ILE A 189 -7.80 4.91 3.20
N GLY A 190 -8.83 5.70 2.89
CA GLY A 190 -10.22 5.28 2.81
C GLY A 190 -10.44 4.20 1.74
N LEU A 191 -9.92 4.41 0.53
CA LEU A 191 -9.98 3.43 -0.55
C LEU A 191 -9.23 2.13 -0.19
N ALA A 192 -8.04 2.26 0.41
CA ALA A 192 -7.27 1.12 0.89
C ALA A 192 -8.04 0.35 1.96
N GLY A 193 -8.64 1.04 2.94
CA GLY A 193 -9.47 0.44 3.99
C GLY A 193 -10.70 -0.28 3.43
N ALA A 194 -11.41 0.34 2.49
CA ALA A 194 -12.55 -0.26 1.80
C ALA A 194 -12.14 -1.59 1.14
N ILE A 195 -11.15 -1.58 0.24
CA ILE A 195 -10.75 -2.78 -0.49
C ILE A 195 -10.17 -3.84 0.44
N ALA A 196 -9.32 -3.46 1.40
CA ALA A 196 -8.61 -4.38 2.27
C ALA A 196 -9.52 -5.07 3.30
N GLY A 197 -10.62 -4.44 3.69
CA GLY A 197 -11.57 -4.99 4.66
C GLY A 197 -12.65 -5.88 4.05
N HIS A 198 -12.76 -5.97 2.71
CA HIS A 198 -13.73 -6.84 2.05
C HIS A 198 -13.19 -8.27 1.87
N ALA A 199 -14.00 -9.25 2.27
CA ALA A 199 -13.70 -10.67 2.10
C ALA A 199 -13.62 -11.16 0.65
N ASN A 200 -14.39 -10.53 -0.24
CA ASN A 200 -14.55 -10.96 -1.62
C ASN A 200 -14.16 -9.83 -2.57
N ALA A 201 -13.07 -10.02 -3.32
CA ALA A 201 -12.62 -9.03 -4.30
C ALA A 201 -13.70 -8.68 -5.35
N HIS A 202 -14.61 -9.60 -5.66
CA HIS A 202 -15.68 -9.36 -6.62
C HIS A 202 -16.76 -8.40 -6.12
N SER A 203 -16.99 -8.30 -4.81
CA SER A 203 -18.00 -7.39 -4.27
C SER A 203 -17.59 -5.91 -4.37
N VAL A 204 -16.33 -5.65 -4.73
CA VAL A 204 -15.76 -4.30 -4.82
C VAL A 204 -15.05 -4.05 -6.14
N ALA A 205 -15.54 -4.65 -7.24
CA ALA A 205 -14.91 -4.56 -8.56
C ALA A 205 -14.70 -3.11 -9.03
N GLY A 206 -15.67 -2.22 -8.80
CA GLY A 206 -15.57 -0.79 -9.13
C GLY A 206 -14.45 -0.09 -8.35
N LEU A 207 -14.40 -0.29 -7.03
CA LEU A 207 -13.33 0.27 -6.18
C LEU A 207 -11.95 -0.27 -6.57
N ARG A 208 -11.86 -1.54 -6.94
CA ARG A 208 -10.60 -2.14 -7.40
C ARG A 208 -10.12 -1.50 -8.69
N ALA A 209 -11.01 -1.29 -9.66
CA ALA A 209 -10.67 -0.60 -10.89
C ALA A 209 -10.13 0.81 -10.60
N HIS A 210 -10.82 1.56 -9.72
CA HIS A 210 -10.35 2.86 -9.27
C HIS A 210 -8.99 2.79 -8.54
N GLY A 211 -8.80 1.78 -7.67
CA GLY A 211 -7.52 1.55 -6.99
C GLY A 211 -6.37 1.30 -7.96
N PHE A 212 -6.60 0.54 -9.05
CA PHE A 212 -5.59 0.36 -10.09
C PHE A 212 -5.27 1.65 -10.83
N GLU A 213 -6.25 2.53 -11.06
CA GLU A 213 -6.01 3.86 -11.64
C GLU A 213 -5.17 4.74 -10.72
N VAL A 214 -5.48 4.74 -9.41
CA VAL A 214 -4.69 5.43 -8.40
C VAL A 214 -3.25 4.93 -8.41
N ILE A 215 -3.03 3.60 -8.37
CA ILE A 215 -1.67 3.02 -8.43
C ILE A 215 -0.96 3.34 -9.75
N ALA A 216 -1.67 3.37 -10.88
CA ALA A 216 -1.07 3.66 -12.18
C ALA A 216 -0.56 5.12 -12.30
N ARG A 217 -1.18 6.05 -11.58
CA ARG A 217 -0.79 7.47 -11.54
C ARG A 217 0.09 7.82 -10.34
N ALA A 218 0.17 6.92 -9.35
CA ALA A 218 0.89 7.16 -8.12
C ALA A 218 2.39 7.36 -8.34
N THR A 219 2.95 8.33 -7.63
CA THR A 219 4.38 8.55 -7.55
C THR A 219 4.81 8.42 -6.10
N VAL A 220 5.78 7.55 -5.82
CA VAL A 220 6.37 7.45 -4.47
C VAL A 220 7.41 8.54 -4.30
N ASN A 221 7.04 9.54 -3.52
CA ASN A 221 7.81 10.73 -3.19
C ASN A 221 7.76 10.96 -1.66
N ARG A 222 8.20 12.14 -1.22
CA ARG A 222 8.13 12.55 0.20
C ARG A 222 6.85 13.33 0.54
N GLU A 223 5.76 13.11 -0.16
CA GLU A 223 4.48 13.74 0.13
C GLU A 223 3.87 13.21 1.44
N GLU A 224 3.17 14.08 2.14
CA GLU A 224 2.50 13.79 3.40
C GLU A 224 1.00 13.97 3.25
N LEU A 225 0.25 13.12 3.95
CA LEU A 225 -1.17 13.25 4.12
C LEU A 225 -1.46 13.56 5.59
N ILE A 226 -2.50 14.35 5.82
CA ILE A 226 -2.92 14.77 7.16
C ILE A 226 -4.39 14.41 7.33
N SER A 227 -4.69 13.60 8.34
CA SER A 227 -6.06 13.35 8.80
C SER A 227 -6.30 14.13 10.09
N PHE A 228 -7.43 14.82 10.20
CA PHE A 228 -7.84 15.57 11.39
C PHE A 228 -8.96 14.84 12.13
N PHE A 229 -8.88 14.82 13.46
CA PHE A 229 -9.80 14.09 14.33
C PHE A 229 -10.29 15.00 15.46
N ASP A 230 -11.58 15.27 15.47
CA ASP A 230 -12.23 16.13 16.47
C ASP A 230 -12.73 15.28 17.65
N TYR A 231 -12.50 15.72 18.88
CA TYR A 231 -12.90 14.99 20.08
C TYR A 231 -13.13 15.92 21.26
N GLU A 232 -13.90 15.46 22.23
CA GLU A 232 -14.07 16.15 23.51
C GLU A 232 -13.10 15.59 24.54
N GLU A 233 -12.45 16.46 25.31
CA GLU A 233 -11.68 16.07 26.48
C GLU A 233 -12.10 16.86 27.71
N GLN A 234 -11.92 16.25 28.89
CA GLN A 234 -12.09 16.97 30.15
C GLN A 234 -10.78 17.67 30.51
N SER A 235 -10.84 19.00 30.61
CA SER A 235 -9.74 19.83 31.10
C SER A 235 -10.27 20.77 32.19
N GLU A 236 -9.64 20.76 33.37
CA GLU A 236 -10.02 21.60 34.51
C GLU A 236 -11.50 21.50 34.90
N GLY A 237 -12.08 20.30 34.80
CA GLY A 237 -13.50 20.04 35.10
C GLY A 237 -14.49 20.54 34.05
N LYS A 238 -14.02 21.04 32.90
CA LYS A 238 -14.85 21.45 31.76
C LYS A 238 -14.63 20.51 30.58
N GLN A 239 -15.69 20.24 29.82
CA GLN A 239 -15.57 19.63 28.51
C GLN A 239 -15.09 20.69 27.51
N ILE A 240 -13.97 20.42 26.85
CA ILE A 240 -13.42 21.26 25.80
C ILE A 240 -13.38 20.47 24.49
N GLN A 241 -13.72 21.15 23.39
CA GLN A 241 -13.55 20.61 22.06
C GLN A 241 -12.06 20.72 21.69
N SER A 242 -11.46 19.58 21.35
CA SER A 242 -10.08 19.47 20.94
C SER A 242 -9.98 18.83 19.54
N ARG A 243 -8.86 19.08 18.88
CA ARG A 243 -8.52 18.49 17.58
C ARG A 243 -7.15 17.87 17.65
N ASP A 244 -7.02 16.66 17.15
CA ASP A 244 -5.73 16.03 16.88
C ASP A 244 -5.55 15.82 15.37
N TYR A 245 -4.33 15.48 14.98
CA TYR A 245 -4.03 15.13 13.60
C TYR A 245 -3.02 14.00 13.52
N LEU A 246 -3.14 13.20 12.47
CA LEU A 246 -2.15 12.20 12.11
C LEU A 246 -1.52 12.62 10.78
N CYS A 247 -0.25 13.01 10.82
CA CYS A 247 0.56 13.21 9.63
C CYS A 247 1.24 11.89 9.28
N TYR A 248 1.17 11.47 8.03
CA TYR A 248 1.77 10.22 7.57
C TYR A 248 2.21 10.31 6.11
N PRO A 249 3.27 9.57 5.72
CA PRO A 249 3.75 9.58 4.35
C PRO A 249 2.72 8.99 3.38
N ALA A 250 2.52 9.65 2.24
CA ALA A 250 1.55 9.26 1.21
C ALA A 250 1.83 7.87 0.61
N PHE A 251 3.07 7.39 0.68
CA PHE A 251 3.40 6.04 0.21
C PHE A 251 2.83 4.91 1.09
N TYR A 252 2.48 5.18 2.36
CA TYR A 252 1.90 4.17 3.24
C TYR A 252 0.53 3.68 2.75
N PRO A 253 -0.49 4.54 2.55
CA PRO A 253 -1.78 4.08 2.03
C PRO A 253 -1.66 3.47 0.62
N LEU A 254 -0.70 3.91 -0.20
CA LEU A 254 -0.43 3.30 -1.51
C LEU A 254 0.13 1.87 -1.37
N ALA A 255 0.99 1.61 -0.38
CA ALA A 255 1.50 0.27 -0.11
C ALA A 255 0.38 -0.67 0.36
N VAL A 256 -0.49 -0.20 1.27
CA VAL A 256 -1.67 -0.94 1.72
C VAL A 256 -2.62 -1.22 0.54
N LEU A 257 -2.89 -0.21 -0.28
CA LEU A 257 -3.75 -0.33 -1.46
C LEU A 257 -3.18 -1.35 -2.46
N ALA A 258 -1.87 -1.30 -2.74
CA ALA A 258 -1.23 -2.26 -3.63
C ALA A 258 -1.32 -3.70 -3.10
N ALA A 259 -1.17 -3.89 -1.79
CA ALA A 259 -1.33 -5.20 -1.16
C ALA A 259 -2.78 -5.70 -1.22
N ALA A 260 -3.75 -4.84 -0.93
CA ALA A 260 -5.17 -5.17 -1.02
C ALA A 260 -5.61 -5.49 -2.46
N LEU A 261 -5.10 -4.77 -3.47
CA LEU A 261 -5.37 -5.05 -4.87
C LEU A 261 -4.76 -6.38 -5.33
N ALA A 262 -3.58 -6.74 -4.80
CA ALA A 262 -2.92 -8.00 -5.14
C ALA A 262 -3.79 -9.22 -4.74
N GLU A 263 -4.58 -9.11 -3.67
CA GLU A 263 -5.60 -10.08 -3.29
C GLU A 263 -6.70 -10.10 -4.37
N GLY A 264 -6.71 -11.15 -5.21
CA GLY A 264 -7.67 -11.28 -6.31
C GLY A 264 -7.27 -10.62 -7.63
N ALA A 265 -6.03 -10.14 -7.77
CA ALA A 265 -5.52 -9.62 -9.04
C ALA A 265 -5.24 -10.74 -10.06
N GLY A 266 -5.58 -10.49 -11.33
CA GLY A 266 -5.18 -11.32 -12.46
C GLY A 266 -3.68 -11.18 -12.81
N PRO A 267 -3.13 -12.05 -13.69
CA PRO A 267 -1.71 -12.03 -14.02
C PRO A 267 -1.18 -10.68 -14.54
N PHE A 268 -1.94 -9.98 -15.38
CA PHE A 268 -1.52 -8.67 -15.92
C PHE A 268 -1.56 -7.56 -14.88
N GLU A 269 -2.54 -7.59 -13.99
CA GLU A 269 -2.64 -6.66 -12.86
C GLU A 269 -1.48 -6.88 -11.88
N LEU A 270 -1.12 -8.13 -11.60
CA LEU A 270 0.04 -8.47 -10.77
C LEU A 270 1.36 -7.96 -11.36
N ILE A 271 1.51 -7.93 -12.70
CA ILE A 271 2.70 -7.30 -13.33
C ILE A 271 2.73 -5.79 -13.03
N ARG A 272 1.60 -5.10 -13.12
CA ARG A 272 1.50 -3.67 -12.82
C ARG A 272 1.81 -3.40 -11.34
N LEU A 273 1.25 -4.20 -10.43
CA LEU A 273 1.51 -4.10 -9.00
C LEU A 273 2.97 -4.41 -8.66
N ASP A 274 3.58 -5.40 -9.31
CA ASP A 274 5.01 -5.71 -9.16
C ASP A 274 5.91 -4.55 -9.62
N ALA A 275 5.51 -3.85 -10.70
CA ALA A 275 6.24 -2.68 -11.21
C ALA A 275 6.15 -1.51 -10.23
N PHE A 276 4.94 -1.20 -9.74
CA PHE A 276 4.73 -0.20 -8.69
C PHE A 276 5.54 -0.56 -7.43
N ARG A 277 5.41 -1.80 -6.94
CA ARG A 277 6.12 -2.31 -5.77
C ARG A 277 7.63 -2.15 -5.90
N ALA A 278 8.20 -2.51 -7.04
CA ALA A 278 9.64 -2.37 -7.28
C ALA A 278 10.09 -0.90 -7.25
N ASN A 279 9.30 -0.01 -7.83
CA ASN A 279 9.55 1.43 -7.81
C ASN A 279 9.42 2.00 -6.38
N ALA A 280 8.36 1.63 -5.66
CA ALA A 280 8.11 2.05 -4.30
C ALA A 280 9.26 1.67 -3.36
N ILE A 281 9.72 0.42 -3.43
CA ILE A 281 10.87 -0.07 -2.63
C ILE A 281 12.12 0.77 -2.90
N GLU A 282 12.47 0.96 -4.17
CA GLU A 282 13.64 1.74 -4.57
C GLU A 282 13.55 3.19 -4.09
N LYS A 283 12.37 3.81 -4.25
CA LYS A 283 12.14 5.17 -3.81
C LYS A 283 12.23 5.28 -2.29
N MET A 284 11.54 4.43 -1.53
CA MET A 284 11.60 4.43 -0.06
C MET A 284 13.06 4.35 0.46
N ILE A 285 13.87 3.43 -0.09
CA ILE A 285 15.30 3.34 0.24
C ILE A 285 15.99 4.68 -0.03
N SER A 286 15.82 5.25 -1.23
CA SER A 286 16.43 6.55 -1.59
C SER A 286 15.95 7.70 -0.71
N LEU A 287 14.68 7.70 -0.25
CA LEU A 287 14.11 8.77 0.56
C LEU A 287 14.73 8.82 1.96
N SER A 288 15.06 7.66 2.52
CA SER A 288 15.74 7.54 3.82
C SER A 288 17.23 7.91 3.75
N ASN A 289 17.89 7.66 2.61
CA ASN A 289 19.30 7.99 2.35
C ASN A 289 20.27 7.61 3.50
N GLY A 290 20.06 6.45 4.13
CA GLY A 290 20.90 5.99 5.24
C GLY A 290 20.54 6.57 6.62
N SER A 291 19.57 7.48 6.72
CA SER A 291 19.06 8.07 7.99
C SER A 291 17.58 7.71 8.24
N PRO A 292 17.07 7.82 9.48
CA PRO A 292 15.64 7.69 9.73
C PRO A 292 14.83 8.50 8.73
N TYR A 293 13.72 7.95 8.26
CA TYR A 293 12.91 8.62 7.25
C TYR A 293 12.46 9.98 7.78
N LYS A 294 12.59 11.00 6.94
CA LYS A 294 12.25 12.37 7.32
C LYS A 294 11.44 13.01 6.21
N ALA A 295 10.27 13.53 6.56
CA ALA A 295 9.46 14.30 5.64
C ALA A 295 10.18 15.61 5.21
N PRO A 296 9.89 16.17 4.03
CA PRO A 296 10.62 17.31 3.48
C PRO A 296 10.48 18.58 4.32
N SER A 297 9.28 18.76 4.89
CA SER A 297 8.87 19.92 5.69
C SER A 297 9.32 19.79 7.15
N ALA A 298 9.59 18.57 7.61
CA ALA A 298 9.83 18.28 9.01
C ALA A 298 11.25 18.70 9.42
N ARG A 299 11.37 19.36 10.58
CA ARG A 299 12.67 19.69 11.16
C ARG A 299 13.35 18.49 11.83
N PHE A 300 12.57 17.48 12.21
CA PHE A 300 12.97 16.29 12.96
C PHE A 300 12.39 15.03 12.30
N SER A 301 12.92 13.86 12.65
CA SER A 301 12.36 12.58 12.25
C SER A 301 11.26 12.17 13.24
N SER A 302 10.02 11.96 12.79
CA SER A 302 8.94 11.51 13.68
C SER A 302 8.95 9.99 13.86
N THR A 303 8.69 9.52 15.08
CA THR A 303 8.53 8.08 15.38
C THR A 303 7.35 7.49 14.62
N VAL A 304 6.26 8.27 14.46
CA VAL A 304 5.07 7.84 13.69
C VAL A 304 5.43 7.62 12.21
N ASP A 305 6.22 8.52 11.61
CA ASP A 305 6.67 8.32 10.22
C ASP A 305 7.50 7.06 10.06
N GLN A 306 8.34 6.73 11.06
CA GLN A 306 9.11 5.49 11.04
C GLN A 306 8.20 4.26 11.09
N ALA A 307 7.14 4.30 11.90
CA ALA A 307 6.12 3.26 11.93
C ALA A 307 5.43 3.08 10.59
N MET A 308 5.01 4.18 9.96
CA MET A 308 4.38 4.14 8.63
C MET A 308 5.35 3.62 7.55
N TYR A 309 6.64 3.94 7.65
CA TYR A 309 7.68 3.39 6.78
C TYR A 309 7.83 1.87 6.96
N ALA A 310 7.88 1.39 8.20
CA ALA A 310 7.98 -0.04 8.51
C ALA A 310 6.74 -0.82 8.05
N LEU A 311 5.54 -0.26 8.28
CA LEU A 311 4.28 -0.84 7.82
C LEU A 311 4.19 -0.89 6.30
N ALA A 312 4.62 0.17 5.60
CA ALA A 312 4.68 0.17 4.14
C ALA A 312 5.63 -0.92 3.62
N TYR A 313 6.79 -1.12 4.25
CA TYR A 313 7.68 -2.25 3.92
C TYR A 313 6.96 -3.59 4.06
N GLU A 314 6.22 -3.79 5.15
CA GLU A 314 5.54 -5.06 5.42
C GLU A 314 4.44 -5.36 4.38
N GLU A 315 3.62 -4.36 4.03
CA GLU A 315 2.60 -4.49 2.97
C GLU A 315 3.25 -4.75 1.59
N LEU A 316 4.35 -4.05 1.28
CA LEU A 316 5.13 -4.31 0.07
C LEU A 316 5.81 -5.68 0.09
N ALA A 317 6.20 -6.20 1.26
CA ALA A 317 6.75 -7.55 1.38
C ALA A 317 5.66 -8.60 1.12
N ALA A 318 4.47 -8.41 1.69
CA ALA A 318 3.33 -9.32 1.57
C ALA A 318 2.74 -9.38 0.14
N SER A 319 2.71 -8.25 -0.57
CA SER A 319 2.18 -8.14 -1.94
C SER A 319 3.06 -8.78 -3.03
N GLY A 320 4.27 -9.26 -2.69
CA GLY A 320 5.23 -9.77 -3.67
C GLY A 320 4.76 -11.04 -4.38
N SER A 321 4.50 -10.94 -5.69
CA SER A 321 4.07 -12.07 -6.51
C SER A 321 5.23 -12.98 -6.96
N GLY A 322 6.18 -13.31 -6.05
CA GLY A 322 7.40 -14.07 -6.37
C GLY A 322 7.15 -15.35 -7.20
N LYS A 323 5.97 -15.96 -7.04
CA LYS A 323 5.48 -17.09 -7.86
C LYS A 323 5.10 -16.70 -9.30
N VAL A 324 4.38 -15.60 -9.51
CA VAL A 324 3.96 -15.12 -10.85
C VAL A 324 5.17 -14.63 -11.63
N ARG A 325 6.09 -13.89 -11.02
CA ARG A 325 7.37 -13.53 -11.66
C ARG A 325 8.16 -14.78 -12.06
N GLY A 326 8.20 -15.81 -11.22
CA GLY A 326 8.83 -17.09 -11.53
C GLY A 326 8.15 -17.84 -12.69
N THR A 327 6.82 -17.79 -12.77
CA THR A 327 6.03 -18.43 -13.83
C THR A 327 6.09 -17.65 -15.14
N ILE A 328 5.92 -16.33 -15.13
CA ILE A 328 6.09 -15.47 -16.29
C ILE A 328 7.54 -15.50 -16.76
N ALA A 329 8.54 -15.45 -15.89
CA ALA A 329 9.93 -15.61 -16.31
C ALA A 329 10.19 -17.01 -16.88
N ARG A 330 9.56 -18.07 -16.36
CA ARG A 330 9.62 -19.42 -16.94
C ARG A 330 8.92 -19.50 -18.30
N ILE A 331 7.72 -18.94 -18.43
CA ILE A 331 6.97 -18.86 -19.68
C ILE A 331 7.77 -18.03 -20.66
N TYR A 332 8.19 -16.81 -20.31
CA TYR A 332 9.05 -15.96 -21.12
C TYR A 332 10.35 -16.67 -21.51
N LYS A 333 11.05 -17.37 -20.61
CA LYS A 333 12.27 -18.15 -20.91
C LYS A 333 11.99 -19.35 -21.81
N ARG A 334 10.85 -20.03 -21.64
CA ARG A 334 10.40 -21.16 -22.48
C ARG A 334 9.96 -20.67 -23.86
N SER A 335 9.21 -19.58 -23.92
CA SER A 335 8.79 -18.83 -25.09
C SER A 335 10.00 -18.29 -25.83
N ARG A 336 10.98 -17.68 -25.17
CA ARG A 336 12.25 -17.25 -25.78
C ARG A 336 13.08 -18.39 -26.34
N ARG A 337 12.79 -19.65 -26.02
CA ARG A 337 13.44 -20.85 -26.60
C ARG A 337 12.56 -21.53 -27.65
N SER A 338 11.31 -21.09 -27.80
CA SER A 338 10.35 -21.64 -28.75
C SER A 338 10.55 -21.00 -30.12
N ILE A 339 10.68 -21.85 -31.15
CA ILE A 339 10.69 -21.42 -32.56
C ILE A 339 9.44 -20.61 -32.90
N PHE A 340 8.30 -20.95 -32.27
CA PHE A 340 7.05 -20.22 -32.49
C PHE A 340 7.17 -18.75 -32.10
N VAL A 341 7.81 -18.44 -30.97
CA VAL A 341 7.93 -17.05 -30.48
C VAL A 341 9.12 -16.33 -31.10
N GLN A 342 10.21 -17.05 -31.42
CA GLN A 342 11.39 -16.47 -32.05
C GLN A 342 11.23 -16.20 -33.56
N LEU A 343 10.43 -17.02 -34.25
CA LEU A 343 10.33 -17.02 -35.71
C LEU A 343 8.90 -16.78 -36.19
N ILE A 344 7.93 -17.56 -35.69
CA ILE A 344 6.55 -17.51 -36.21
C ILE A 344 5.83 -16.23 -35.75
N LEU A 345 5.92 -15.84 -34.49
CA LEU A 345 5.26 -14.65 -33.95
C LEU A 345 5.76 -13.34 -34.61
N PRO A 346 7.08 -13.15 -34.83
CA PRO A 346 7.58 -12.02 -35.61
C PRO A 346 7.14 -12.06 -37.07
N ILE A 347 7.11 -13.24 -37.71
CA ILE A 347 6.62 -13.40 -39.09
C ILE A 347 5.13 -13.07 -39.18
N VAL A 348 4.30 -13.58 -38.27
CA VAL A 348 2.87 -13.26 -38.18
C VAL A 348 2.67 -11.77 -37.89
N GLY A 349 3.47 -11.19 -37.00
CA GLY A 349 3.48 -9.76 -36.74
C GLY A 349 3.85 -8.94 -37.98
N LEU A 350 4.84 -9.39 -38.77
CA LEU A 350 5.22 -8.78 -40.04
C LEU A 350 4.12 -8.91 -41.11
N PHE A 351 3.46 -10.06 -41.21
CA PHE A 351 2.34 -10.25 -42.12
C PHE A 351 1.13 -9.41 -41.70
N ALA A 352 0.82 -9.33 -40.41
CA ALA A 352 -0.23 -8.47 -39.88
C ALA A 352 0.07 -6.98 -40.12
N LEU A 353 1.33 -6.59 -39.94
CA LEU A 353 1.80 -5.23 -40.19
C LEU A 353 1.80 -4.89 -41.68
N ALA A 354 2.26 -5.79 -42.54
CA ALA A 354 2.21 -5.64 -44.00
C ALA A 354 0.76 -5.61 -44.51
N ALA A 355 -0.12 -6.44 -43.96
CA ALA A 355 -1.54 -6.41 -44.25
C ALA A 355 -2.20 -5.10 -43.78
N ALA A 356 -1.81 -4.57 -42.62
CA ALA A 356 -2.28 -3.26 -42.15
C ALA A 356 -1.79 -2.09 -43.02
N ILE A 357 -0.59 -2.20 -43.62
CA ILE A 357 -0.06 -1.21 -44.57
C ILE A 357 -0.75 -1.31 -45.93
N ALA A 358 -0.91 -2.52 -46.45
CA ALA A 358 -1.43 -2.77 -47.79
C ALA A 358 -2.97 -2.65 -47.86
N TYR A 359 -3.65 -3.06 -46.79
CA TYR A 359 -5.11 -3.13 -46.70
C TYR A 359 -5.64 -2.53 -45.38
N PRO A 360 -5.37 -1.26 -45.10
CA PRO A 360 -5.71 -0.61 -43.83
C PRO A 360 -7.21 -0.70 -43.49
N THR A 361 -8.08 -0.48 -44.49
CA THR A 361 -9.53 -0.54 -44.34
C THR A 361 -10.04 -1.96 -44.03
N SER A 362 -9.46 -2.99 -44.66
CA SER A 362 -9.83 -4.40 -44.43
C SER A 362 -9.41 -4.91 -43.05
N VAL A 363 -8.32 -4.39 -42.47
CA VAL A 363 -7.89 -4.74 -41.11
C VAL A 363 -8.82 -4.11 -40.07
N VAL A 364 -9.22 -2.84 -40.25
CA VAL A 364 -10.17 -2.17 -39.36
C VAL A 364 -11.52 -2.89 -39.37
N SER A 365 -12.02 -3.28 -40.55
CA SER A 365 -13.28 -4.04 -40.65
C SER A 365 -13.20 -5.45 -40.05
N SER A 366 -12.03 -6.10 -40.12
CA SER A 366 -11.80 -7.43 -39.51
C SER A 366 -11.70 -7.37 -37.98
N LEU A 367 -11.31 -6.21 -37.43
CA LEU A 367 -11.26 -5.96 -35.99
C LEU A 367 -12.60 -5.44 -35.42
N ARG A 368 -13.61 -5.20 -36.27
CA ARG A 368 -14.96 -4.80 -35.87
C ARG A 368 -15.56 -5.63 -34.72
N PRO A 369 -15.42 -6.97 -34.67
CA PRO A 369 -15.96 -7.77 -33.56
C PRO A 369 -15.28 -7.49 -32.22
N VAL A 370 -14.06 -6.93 -32.24
CA VAL A 370 -13.22 -6.67 -31.05
C VAL A 370 -13.31 -5.21 -30.63
N LEU A 371 -13.40 -4.28 -31.58
CA LEU A 371 -13.33 -2.84 -31.34
C LEU A 371 -14.71 -2.17 -31.15
N GLY A 372 -15.81 -2.84 -31.49
CA GLY A 372 -17.16 -2.31 -31.33
C GLY A 372 -17.35 -0.97 -32.04
N ASN A 373 -17.92 0.02 -31.34
CA ASN A 373 -18.31 1.32 -31.91
C ASN A 373 -17.13 2.25 -32.29
N TRP A 374 -15.88 1.85 -32.06
CA TRP A 374 -14.69 2.66 -32.35
C TRP A 374 -14.27 2.62 -33.83
N GLU A 375 -14.88 1.74 -34.63
CA GLU A 375 -14.56 1.52 -36.05
C GLU A 375 -14.50 2.80 -36.90
N PRO A 376 -15.47 3.74 -36.84
CA PRO A 376 -15.46 4.91 -37.72
C PRO A 376 -14.32 5.88 -37.36
N ILE A 377 -14.00 6.00 -36.07
CA ILE A 377 -12.94 6.86 -35.55
C ILE A 377 -11.58 6.29 -35.96
N LEU A 378 -11.40 4.98 -35.85
CA LEU A 378 -10.17 4.30 -36.27
C LEU A 378 -9.99 4.31 -37.78
N ALA A 379 -11.04 4.09 -38.57
CA ALA A 379 -10.97 4.14 -40.03
C ALA A 379 -10.49 5.53 -40.49
N ASN A 380 -11.09 6.59 -39.95
CA ASN A 380 -10.74 7.97 -40.28
C ASN A 380 -9.31 8.32 -39.78
N PHE A 381 -8.91 7.85 -38.60
CA PHE A 381 -7.53 8.03 -38.11
C PHE A 381 -6.50 7.34 -39.03
N VAL A 382 -6.76 6.10 -39.43
CA VAL A 382 -5.85 5.31 -40.29
C VAL A 382 -5.72 5.93 -41.67
N GLU A 383 -6.82 6.44 -42.23
CA GLU A 383 -6.83 7.11 -43.53
C GLU A 383 -6.02 8.41 -43.49
N ASN A 384 -6.20 9.21 -42.43
CA ASN A 384 -5.48 10.48 -42.25
C ASN A 384 -4.00 10.31 -41.85
N GLN A 385 -3.63 9.20 -41.22
CA GLN A 385 -2.28 8.96 -40.68
C GLN A 385 -1.51 7.87 -41.45
N LYS A 386 -1.96 7.51 -42.66
CA LYS A 386 -1.42 6.39 -43.46
C LYS A 386 0.10 6.42 -43.61
N ALA A 387 0.68 7.59 -43.89
CA ALA A 387 2.12 7.75 -44.04
C ALA A 387 2.89 7.57 -42.72
N ALA A 388 2.37 8.10 -41.60
CA ALA A 388 2.98 7.95 -40.29
C ALA A 388 2.95 6.49 -39.81
N ILE A 389 1.83 5.79 -40.06
CA ILE A 389 1.68 4.36 -39.76
C ILE A 389 2.69 3.53 -40.56
N GLN A 390 2.88 3.83 -41.85
CA GLN A 390 3.87 3.16 -42.70
C GLN A 390 5.31 3.37 -42.21
N VAL A 391 5.66 4.58 -41.77
CA VAL A 391 6.99 4.89 -41.22
C VAL A 391 7.22 4.17 -39.89
N PHE A 392 6.25 4.21 -38.97
CA PHE A 392 6.33 3.50 -37.68
C PHE A 392 6.40 1.99 -37.87
N ALA A 393 5.65 1.45 -38.82
CA ALA A 393 5.70 0.05 -39.18
C ALA A 393 7.06 -0.35 -39.77
N GLY A 394 7.63 0.47 -40.66
CA GLY A 394 8.98 0.28 -41.18
C GLY A 394 10.05 0.30 -40.08
N LEU A 395 9.95 1.24 -39.14
CA LEU A 395 10.82 1.33 -37.96
C LEU A 395 10.67 0.12 -37.03
N ALA A 396 9.45 -0.32 -36.76
CA ALA A 396 9.17 -1.50 -35.94
C ALA A 396 9.72 -2.79 -36.58
N ALA A 397 9.56 -2.96 -37.90
CA ALA A 397 10.15 -4.07 -38.65
C ALA A 397 11.68 -4.02 -38.58
N THR A 398 12.27 -2.84 -38.79
CA THR A 398 13.74 -2.66 -38.71
C THR A 398 14.29 -2.97 -37.32
N LEU A 399 13.61 -2.53 -36.27
CA LEU A 399 13.95 -2.82 -34.87
C LEU A 399 13.78 -4.31 -34.53
N LEU A 400 12.74 -4.96 -35.04
CA LEU A 400 12.55 -6.41 -34.93
C LEU A 400 13.73 -7.17 -35.58
N PHE A 401 14.21 -6.74 -36.74
CA PHE A 401 15.38 -7.32 -37.42
C PHE A 401 16.75 -6.93 -36.82
N ALA A 402 16.79 -5.91 -35.96
CA ALA A 402 17.99 -5.44 -35.26
C ALA A 402 18.19 -6.10 -33.87
N THR A 403 17.26 -6.93 -33.39
CA THR A 403 17.42 -7.68 -32.12
C THR A 403 18.34 -8.92 -32.28
N PRO A 404 18.99 -9.40 -31.19
CA PRO A 404 20.41 -9.78 -31.18
C PRO A 404 20.80 -10.97 -32.07
N LYS A 405 22.10 -10.98 -32.44
CA LYS A 405 22.86 -12.01 -33.17
C LYS A 405 22.55 -13.48 -32.79
N SER A 406 22.04 -13.75 -31.58
CA SER A 406 21.74 -15.10 -31.10
C SER A 406 20.64 -15.83 -31.90
N GLY A 407 19.63 -15.13 -32.44
CA GLY A 407 18.60 -15.78 -33.28
C GLY A 407 19.15 -16.25 -34.64
N ARG A 408 19.97 -15.41 -35.29
CA ARG A 408 20.62 -15.75 -36.57
C ARG A 408 21.65 -16.88 -36.41
N GLN A 409 22.37 -16.90 -35.29
CA GLN A 409 23.39 -17.91 -35.02
C GLN A 409 22.77 -19.29 -34.74
N ILE A 410 21.67 -19.36 -33.99
CA ILE A 410 20.93 -20.61 -33.74
C ILE A 410 20.34 -21.18 -35.06
N LEU A 411 19.82 -20.32 -35.95
CA LEU A 411 19.32 -20.74 -37.25
C LEU A 411 20.45 -21.27 -38.14
N TRP A 412 21.58 -20.57 -38.17
CA TRP A 412 22.77 -20.98 -38.92
C TRP A 412 23.37 -22.30 -38.42
N ASP A 413 23.46 -22.49 -37.10
CA ASP A 413 24.02 -23.70 -36.51
C ASP A 413 23.13 -24.93 -36.77
N ARG A 414 21.79 -24.74 -36.76
CA ARG A 414 20.85 -25.81 -37.14
C ARG A 414 20.86 -26.14 -38.63
N LEU A 415 20.97 -25.14 -39.50
CA LEU A 415 21.11 -25.36 -40.95
C LEU A 415 22.43 -26.06 -41.30
N ARG A 416 23.50 -25.82 -40.54
CA ARG A 416 24.76 -26.59 -40.66
C ARG A 416 24.64 -28.02 -40.12
N GLY A 417 23.86 -28.23 -39.06
CA GLY A 417 23.57 -29.56 -38.53
C GLY A 417 22.82 -30.44 -39.54
N LEU A 418 21.78 -29.90 -40.17
CA LEU A 418 20.99 -30.61 -41.19
C LEU A 418 21.77 -30.95 -42.48
N ARG A 419 22.88 -30.26 -42.76
CA ARG A 419 23.80 -30.57 -43.87
C ARG A 419 24.86 -31.63 -43.54
N ARG A 420 24.98 -32.05 -42.27
CA ARG A 420 25.90 -33.12 -41.86
C ARG A 420 25.24 -34.50 -41.79
N ASP A 421 23.91 -34.53 -41.86
CA ASP A 421 23.10 -35.77 -41.85
C ASP A 421 22.56 -36.12 -43.25
N GLN A 422 23.06 -35.46 -44.30
CA GLN A 422 22.94 -35.84 -45.71
C GLN A 422 24.34 -36.08 -46.25
#